data_AF-A0A4R3M638-F1
#
_entry.id   AF-A0A4R3M638-F1
#
_cell.length_a   1.000
_cell.length_b   1.000
_cell.length_c   1.000
_cell.angle_alpha   90.00
_cell.angle_beta   90.00
_cell.angle_gamma   90.00
#
_symmetry.space_group_name_H-M   'P 1'
#
loop_
_entity.id
_entity.type
_entity.pdbx_description
1 polymer ?
#
loop_
_entity_poly.entity_id
_entity_poly.type
_entity_poly.pdbx_seq_one_letter_code
_entity_poly.pdbx_strand_id
1 'polypeptide(L)'
;MPDVPTFKELGYPQLSKAGWFGVWSRPDAPVEIQQKLRDVTLAFFQQPDVQKRIRALGMEPGGAMTSEELTADLQEAYQKQAALLKSINYRPQ
;
A
#
# COMPACT_ATOMS: atom_id res chain seq x y z
N MET A 1 0.17 18.04 8.87
CA MET A 1 -0.44 18.40 10.16
C MET A 1 0.64 18.28 11.21
N PRO A 2 1.24 19.39 11.65
CA PRO A 2 2.36 19.36 12.60
C PRO A 2 1.92 19.08 14.05
N ASP A 3 0.62 19.27 14.36
CA ASP A 3 0.13 19.22 15.75
C ASP A 3 -0.26 17.83 16.24
N VAL A 4 -0.26 16.82 15.36
CA VAL A 4 -0.63 15.44 15.71
C VAL A 4 0.63 14.59 15.79
N PRO A 5 1.01 14.08 16.98
CA PRO A 5 2.17 13.22 17.12
C PRO A 5 1.93 11.88 16.41
N THR A 6 2.97 11.39 15.76
CA THR A 6 3.01 10.06 15.16
C THR A 6 3.06 8.98 16.23
N PHE A 7 2.64 7.75 15.89
CA PHE A 7 2.83 6.60 16.78
C PHE A 7 4.29 6.37 17.18
N LYS A 8 5.24 6.72 16.30
CA LYS A 8 6.67 6.62 16.59
C LYS A 8 7.09 7.59 17.71
N GLU A 9 6.62 8.83 17.67
CA GLU A 9 6.88 9.84 18.71
C GLU A 9 6.24 9.45 20.06
N LEU A 10 5.12 8.71 20.02
CA LEU A 10 4.44 8.19 21.20
C LEU A 10 5.03 6.87 21.75
N GLY A 11 6.11 6.35 21.17
CA GLY A 11 6.77 5.13 21.64
C GLY A 11 6.19 3.81 21.09
N TYR A 12 5.37 3.87 20.02
CA TYR A 12 4.76 2.72 19.37
C TYR A 12 5.24 2.55 17.91
N PRO A 13 6.54 2.32 17.66
CA PRO A 13 7.08 2.21 16.29
C PRO A 13 6.44 1.09 15.46
N GLN A 14 5.93 0.03 16.09
CA GLN A 14 5.22 -1.07 15.44
C GLN A 14 3.88 -0.67 14.81
N LEU A 15 3.31 0.47 15.19
CA LEU A 15 2.05 1.00 14.65
C LEU A 15 2.26 2.08 13.59
N SER A 16 3.50 2.32 13.15
CA SER A 16 3.84 3.45 12.28
C SER A 16 3.83 3.16 10.78
N LYS A 17 3.55 1.92 10.35
CA LYS A 17 3.47 1.59 8.92
C LYS A 17 2.18 2.17 8.33
N ALA A 18 2.32 3.04 7.34
CA ALA A 18 1.18 3.57 6.58
C ALA A 18 0.52 2.44 5.77
N GLY A 19 -0.82 2.50 5.67
CA GLY A 19 -1.56 1.66 4.73
C GLY A 19 -1.33 2.11 3.29
N TRP A 20 -1.51 1.19 2.34
CA TRP A 20 -1.38 1.46 0.91
C TRP A 20 -2.49 0.77 0.13
N PHE A 21 -2.67 1.19 -1.12
CA PHE A 21 -3.60 0.59 -2.07
C PHE A 21 -2.84 0.05 -3.27
N GLY A 22 -3.25 -1.12 -3.75
CA GLY A 22 -2.69 -1.77 -4.94
C GLY A 22 -3.79 -2.12 -5.93
N VAL A 23 -3.42 -2.18 -7.21
CA VAL A 23 -4.31 -2.65 -8.29
C VAL A 23 -3.93 -4.08 -8.61
N TRP A 24 -4.91 -4.98 -8.56
CA TRP A 24 -4.73 -6.41 -8.81
C TRP A 24 -5.52 -6.86 -10.03
N SER A 25 -5.00 -7.87 -10.71
CA SER A 25 -5.72 -8.61 -11.75
C SER A 25 -6.00 -10.02 -11.26
N ARG A 26 -6.75 -10.81 -12.04
CA ARG A 26 -6.87 -12.24 -11.78
C ARG A 26 -5.55 -12.94 -12.13
N PRO A 27 -5.15 -13.98 -11.38
CA PRO A 27 -3.88 -14.67 -11.63
C PRO A 27 -3.83 -15.41 -12.98
N ASP A 28 -5.00 -15.72 -13.56
CA ASP A 28 -5.15 -16.39 -14.86
C ASP A 28 -5.20 -15.41 -16.05
N ALA A 29 -5.09 -14.09 -15.80
CA ALA A 29 -5.07 -13.11 -16.88
C ALA A 29 -3.79 -13.26 -17.73
N PRO A 30 -3.87 -13.16 -19.08
CA PRO A 30 -2.68 -13.19 -19.93
C PRO A 30 -1.66 -12.12 -19.54
N VAL A 31 -0.36 -12.43 -19.64
CA VAL A 31 0.74 -11.55 -19.20
C VAL A 31 0.66 -10.19 -19.89
N GLU A 32 0.30 -10.16 -21.16
CA GLU A 32 0.17 -8.93 -21.95
C GLU A 32 -0.94 -8.02 -21.41
N ILE A 33 -2.03 -8.61 -20.91
CA ILE A 33 -3.14 -7.86 -20.28
C ILE A 33 -2.71 -7.32 -18.91
N GLN A 34 -1.97 -8.10 -18.13
CA GLN A 34 -1.42 -7.65 -16.85
C GLN A 34 -0.46 -6.47 -17.03
N GLN A 35 0.42 -6.54 -18.03
CA GLN A 35 1.34 -5.46 -18.40
C GLN A 35 0.58 -4.21 -18.84
N LYS A 36 -0.41 -4.36 -19.74
CA LYS A 36 -1.23 -3.22 -20.18
C LYS A 36 -1.98 -2.56 -19.02
N LEU A 37 -2.54 -3.35 -18.10
CA LEU A 37 -3.21 -2.82 -16.91
C LEU A 37 -2.23 -2.00 -16.06
N ARG A 38 -1.01 -2.51 -15.86
CA ARG A 38 0.04 -1.80 -15.14
C ARG A 38 0.37 -0.46 -15.81
N ASP A 39 0.60 -0.47 -17.11
CA ASP A 39 1.02 0.73 -17.85
C ASP A 39 -0.06 1.82 -17.80
N VAL A 40 -1.32 1.46 -18.03
CA VAL A 40 -2.45 2.39 -17.95
C VAL A 40 -2.64 2.92 -16.52
N THR A 41 -2.45 2.06 -15.52
CA THR A 41 -2.53 2.46 -14.11
C THR A 41 -1.46 3.50 -13.77
N LEU A 42 -0.20 3.26 -14.16
CA LEU A 42 0.88 4.22 -13.95
C LEU A 42 0.62 5.54 -14.68
N ALA A 43 0.23 5.48 -15.94
CA ALA A 43 -0.05 6.67 -16.74
C ALA A 43 -1.18 7.52 -16.11
N PHE A 44 -2.21 6.88 -15.56
CA PHE A 44 -3.30 7.58 -14.85
C PHE A 44 -2.80 8.28 -13.58
N PHE A 45 -2.04 7.58 -12.73
CA PHE A 45 -1.54 8.15 -11.47
C PHE A 45 -0.43 9.19 -11.65
N GLN A 46 0.21 9.26 -12.82
CA GLN A 46 1.16 10.32 -13.17
C GLN A 46 0.49 11.65 -13.54
N GLN A 47 -0.82 11.68 -13.78
CA GLN A 47 -1.52 12.92 -14.13
C GLN A 47 -1.52 13.91 -12.96
N PRO A 48 -1.17 15.20 -13.18
CA PRO A 48 -1.08 16.19 -12.11
C PRO A 48 -2.36 16.33 -11.28
N ASP A 49 -3.53 16.33 -11.93
CA ASP A 49 -4.82 16.45 -11.26
C ASP A 49 -5.15 15.23 -10.38
N VAL A 50 -4.75 14.03 -10.83
CA VAL A 50 -4.91 12.80 -10.05
C VAL A 50 -4.02 12.85 -8.82
N GLN A 51 -2.75 13.22 -8.97
CA GLN A 51 -1.84 13.37 -7.83
C GLN A 51 -2.32 14.45 -6.85
N LYS A 52 -2.84 15.57 -7.34
CA LYS A 52 -3.42 16.64 -6.51
C LYS A 52 -4.59 16.10 -5.69
N ARG A 53 -5.47 15.31 -6.30
CA ARG A 53 -6.61 14.69 -5.60
C ARG A 53 -6.16 13.68 -4.55
N ILE A 54 -5.15 12.86 -4.82
CA ILE A 54 -4.59 11.90 -3.85
C ILE A 54 -4.01 12.64 -2.63
N ARG A 55 -3.22 13.69 -2.86
CA ARG A 55 -2.68 14.52 -1.76
C ARG A 55 -3.78 15.22 -0.96
N ALA A 56 -4.85 15.66 -1.62
CA ALA A 56 -6.01 16.25 -0.93
C ALA A 56 -6.73 15.25 -0.01
N LEU A 57 -6.59 13.94 -0.25
CA LEU A 57 -7.09 12.88 0.64
C LEU A 57 -6.11 12.54 1.78
N GLY A 58 -4.99 13.26 1.90
CA GLY A 58 -3.95 12.97 2.90
C GLY A 58 -3.09 11.76 2.56
N MET A 59 -3.12 11.31 1.30
CA MET A 59 -2.33 10.19 0.81
C MET A 59 -1.16 10.69 -0.03
N GLU A 60 -0.08 9.90 -0.05
CA GLU A 60 1.01 10.13 -0.98
C GLU A 60 0.77 9.37 -2.29
N PRO A 61 1.07 9.97 -3.47
CA PRO A 61 1.03 9.24 -4.73
C PRO A 61 1.92 8.00 -4.68
N GLY A 62 1.38 6.88 -5.15
CA GLY A 62 2.12 5.62 -5.20
C GLY A 62 3.30 5.68 -6.17
N GLY A 63 4.33 4.86 -5.89
CA GLY A 63 5.49 4.68 -6.75
C GLY A 63 5.23 3.70 -7.90
N ALA A 64 6.16 3.62 -8.83
CA ALA A 64 6.08 2.73 -10.00
C ALA A 64 6.56 1.30 -9.69
N MET A 65 6.20 0.72 -8.54
CA MET A 65 6.60 -0.63 -8.15
C MET A 65 6.27 -1.65 -9.24
N THR A 66 7.17 -2.59 -9.48
CA THR A 66 6.92 -3.76 -10.32
C THR A 66 5.91 -4.69 -9.64
N SER A 67 5.28 -5.57 -10.42
CA SER A 67 4.35 -6.56 -9.87
C SER A 67 5.02 -7.47 -8.82
N GLU A 68 6.31 -7.78 -9.02
CA GLU A 68 7.12 -8.57 -8.08
C GLU A 68 7.36 -7.80 -6.78
N GLU A 69 7.79 -6.54 -6.85
CA GLU A 69 8.00 -5.69 -5.68
C GLU A 69 6.71 -5.50 -4.87
N LEU A 70 5.57 -5.26 -5.55
CA LEU A 70 4.29 -5.11 -4.87
C LEU A 70 3.86 -6.41 -4.17
N THR A 71 4.12 -7.56 -4.82
CA THR A 71 3.83 -8.88 -4.22
C THR A 71 4.71 -9.14 -3.00
N ALA A 72 5.99 -8.76 -3.07
CA ALA A 72 6.93 -8.89 -1.96
C ALA A 72 6.53 -8.02 -0.76
N ASP A 73 6.18 -6.74 -0.97
CA ASP A 73 5.73 -5.88 0.14
C ASP A 73 4.40 -6.38 0.73
N LEU A 74 3.48 -6.90 -0.08
CA LEU A 74 2.24 -7.52 0.41
C LEU A 74 2.53 -8.72 1.32
N GLN A 75 3.44 -9.61 0.90
CA GLN A 75 3.84 -10.76 1.71
C GLN A 75 4.50 -10.31 3.02
N GLU A 76 5.41 -9.35 2.96
CA GLU A 76 6.06 -8.81 4.16
C GLU A 76 5.05 -8.17 5.12
N ALA A 77 4.12 -7.36 4.60
CA ALA A 77 3.07 -6.72 5.37
C ALA A 77 2.16 -7.77 6.03
N TYR A 78 1.77 -8.82 5.29
CA TYR A 78 0.98 -9.92 5.82
C TYR A 78 1.67 -10.63 7.00
N GLN A 79 2.97 -10.93 6.86
CA GLN A 79 3.72 -11.60 7.93
C GLN A 79 3.84 -10.73 9.19
N LYS A 80 4.14 -9.44 9.01
CA LYS A 80 4.23 -8.47 10.13
C LYS A 80 2.89 -8.33 10.84
N GLN A 81 1.80 -8.19 10.08
CA GLN A 81 0.45 -8.08 10.65
C GLN A 81 0.05 -9.36 11.37
N ALA A 82 0.33 -10.54 10.82
CA ALA A 82 0.08 -11.81 11.47
C ALA A 82 0.85 -11.96 12.79
N ALA A 83 2.12 -11.55 12.83
CA ALA A 83 2.92 -11.56 14.04
C ALA A 83 2.37 -10.60 15.12
N LEU A 84 1.93 -9.41 14.71
CA LEU A 84 1.30 -8.43 15.62
C LEU A 84 -0.02 -8.95 16.20
N LEU A 85 -0.89 -9.53 15.38
CA LEU A 85 -2.16 -10.09 15.86
C LEU A 85 -1.94 -11.24 16.84
N LYS A 86 -0.94 -12.10 16.59
CA LYS A 86 -0.56 -13.18 17.51
C LYS A 86 -0.03 -12.65 18.84
N SER A 87 0.79 -11.60 18.84
CA SER A 87 1.39 -11.07 20.07
C SER A 87 0.35 -10.47 21.04
N ILE A 88 -0.80 -10.03 20.52
CA ILE A 88 -1.93 -9.52 21.33
C ILE A 88 -3.02 -10.57 21.59
N ASN A 89 -2.78 -11.84 21.27
CA ASN A 89 -3.76 -12.94 21.40
C ASN A 89 -5.11 -12.66 20.70
N TYR A 90 -5.06 -11.98 19.54
CA TYR A 90 -6.25 -11.68 18.77
C TYR A 90 -6.96 -12.97 18.31
N ARG A 91 -8.29 -13.03 18.46
CA ARG A 91 -9.12 -14.12 17.95
C ARG A 91 -10.04 -13.59 16.86
N PRO A 92 -10.00 -14.14 15.63
CA PRO A 92 -10.96 -13.78 14.61
C PRO A 92 -12.38 -14.12 15.08
N GLN A 93 -13.34 -13.27 14.70
CA GLN A 93 -14.77 -13.53 14.90
C GLN A 93 -15.32 -14.40 13.76
#